data_AF-A0A3A1YCN3-F1
#
_entry.id   AF-A0A3A1YCN3-F1
#
_cell.length_a   1.000
_cell.length_b   1.000
_cell.length_c   1.000
_cell.angle_alpha   90.00
_cell.angle_beta   90.00
_cell.angle_gamma   90.00
#
_symmetry.space_group_name_H-M   'P 1'
#
loop_
_entity.id
_entity.type
_entity.pdbx_description
1 polymer ?
#
loop_
_entity_poly.entity_id
_entity_poly.type
_entity_poly.pdbx_seq_one_letter_code
_entity_poly.pdbx_strand_id
1 'polypeptide(L)'
;MFDNNVEVDIFGLHSITKTVDFTNHPDLYQGLGKNTVKIVLTGHRDSDFTRAFRESGISKTDAIGYTWHHVADFNPETGESTMQLIRTTTHQNSLPHKGSAGQFADYFGVEYDSYEAKMKAFEQGWREKPRQTKKKKKDCKHK
;
A
#
# COMPACT_ATOMS: atom_id res chain seq x y z
N MET A 1 -31.81 16.35 15.94
CA MET A 1 -30.85 16.65 14.86
C MET A 1 -30.46 15.32 14.27
N PHE A 2 -30.97 15.09 13.05
CA PHE A 2 -30.77 13.95 12.16
C PHE A 2 -29.31 13.97 11.64
N ASP A 3 -28.55 12.90 11.43
CA ASP A 3 -28.81 11.46 11.50
C ASP A 3 -27.53 10.69 11.90
N ASN A 4 -27.76 9.58 12.62
CA ASN A 4 -26.81 8.50 12.79
C ASN A 4 -26.58 7.83 11.43
N ASN A 5 -25.35 7.88 10.91
CA ASN A 5 -24.82 6.86 10.01
C ASN A 5 -23.37 6.59 10.43
N VAL A 6 -23.21 6.00 11.62
CA VAL A 6 -22.13 5.04 11.81
C VAL A 6 -22.56 3.86 10.94
N GLU A 7 -22.03 3.79 9.73
CA GLU A 7 -22.20 2.63 8.86
C GLU A 7 -21.39 1.50 9.51
N VAL A 8 -22.08 0.73 10.36
CA VAL A 8 -21.54 -0.45 11.01
C VAL A 8 -21.41 -1.52 9.94
N ASP A 9 -20.19 -1.72 9.43
CA ASP A 9 -19.88 -2.88 8.61
C ASP A 9 -20.05 -4.18 9.44
N ILE A 10 -20.67 -5.17 8.82
CA ILE A 10 -21.21 -6.41 9.40
C ILE A 10 -20.14 -7.36 9.94
N PHE A 11 -18.86 -6.98 9.83
CA PHE A 11 -17.70 -7.73 10.35
C PHE A 11 -17.09 -7.17 11.63
N GLY A 12 -17.53 -6.02 12.16
CA GLY A 12 -17.14 -5.58 13.52
C GLY A 12 -15.63 -5.47 13.79
N LEU A 13 -14.78 -5.40 12.75
CA LEU A 13 -13.32 -5.39 12.87
C LEU A 13 -12.73 -3.96 12.80
N HIS A 14 -13.49 -2.95 13.22
CA HIS A 14 -13.00 -1.57 13.36
C HIS A 14 -12.19 -1.39 14.66
N SER A 15 -11.14 -2.19 14.82
CA SER A 15 -10.09 -1.87 15.79
C SER A 15 -9.19 -0.80 15.19
N ILE A 16 -9.57 0.48 15.34
CA ILE A 16 -8.69 1.65 15.56
C ILE A 16 -7.26 1.48 14.99
N THR A 17 -7.10 1.33 13.68
CA THR A 17 -5.75 1.31 13.11
C THR A 17 -5.29 2.75 12.88
N LYS A 18 -4.26 3.17 13.62
CA LYS A 18 -3.63 4.49 13.47
C LYS A 18 -3.27 4.74 12.00
N THR A 19 -3.67 5.90 11.47
CA THR A 19 -3.18 6.42 10.18
C THR A 19 -1.98 7.31 10.44
N VAL A 20 -1.03 7.34 9.50
CA VAL A 20 0.21 8.12 9.63
C VAL A 20 0.47 8.86 8.33
N ASP A 21 0.84 10.13 8.45
CA ASP A 21 1.31 11.00 7.38
C ASP A 21 2.59 11.67 7.88
N PHE A 22 3.67 11.56 7.10
CA PHE A 22 4.99 12.10 7.43
C PHE A 22 5.29 13.43 6.74
N THR A 23 4.28 14.14 6.22
CA THR A 23 4.46 15.46 5.61
C THR A 23 5.22 16.38 6.57
N ASN A 24 6.27 17.03 6.06
CA ASN A 24 7.21 17.89 6.81
C ASN A 24 8.06 17.17 7.89
N HIS A 25 8.06 15.84 7.94
CA HIS A 25 8.91 15.10 8.87
C HIS A 25 10.39 15.19 8.45
N PRO A 26 11.34 15.46 9.37
CA PRO A 26 12.76 15.63 9.03
C PRO A 26 13.41 14.37 8.43
N ASP A 27 12.85 13.19 8.72
CA ASP A 27 13.34 11.92 8.18
C ASP A 27 12.80 11.58 6.78
N LEU A 28 11.98 12.44 6.16
CA LEU A 28 11.65 12.29 4.74
C LEU A 28 12.95 12.31 3.94
N TYR A 29 13.00 11.56 2.84
CA TYR A 29 14.18 11.54 1.98
C TYR A 29 14.54 12.96 1.50
N GLN A 30 15.81 13.35 1.70
CA GLN A 30 16.32 14.69 1.40
C GLN A 30 17.28 14.73 0.18
N GLY A 31 17.50 13.59 -0.48
CA GLY A 31 18.36 13.52 -1.67
C GLY A 31 17.66 14.01 -2.94
N LEU A 32 18.30 13.79 -4.09
CA LEU A 32 17.73 14.14 -5.40
C LEU A 32 16.46 13.35 -5.71
N GLY A 33 15.42 14.04 -6.20
CA GLY A 33 14.12 13.46 -6.56
C GLY A 33 12.98 13.91 -5.65
N LYS A 34 11.79 13.36 -5.85
CA LYS A 34 10.58 13.67 -5.06
C LYS A 34 10.35 12.63 -3.98
N ASN A 35 10.49 13.00 -2.71
CA ASN A 35 10.19 12.08 -1.60
C ASN A 35 8.69 11.77 -1.43
N THR A 36 7.81 12.56 -2.05
CA THR A 36 6.36 12.40 -1.99
C THR A 36 5.80 12.38 -3.40
N VAL A 37 5.08 11.32 -3.76
CA VAL A 37 4.52 11.11 -5.10
C VAL A 37 3.14 10.49 -5.02
N LYS A 38 2.30 10.71 -6.04
CA LYS A 38 1.04 9.98 -6.20
C LYS A 38 1.22 8.82 -7.17
N ILE A 39 0.66 7.66 -6.84
CA ILE A 39 0.63 6.50 -7.72
C ILE A 39 -0.76 5.88 -7.74
N VAL A 40 -1.07 5.14 -8.80
CA VAL A 40 -2.20 4.21 -8.81
C VAL A 40 -1.77 2.89 -8.18
N LEU A 41 -2.51 2.41 -7.17
CA LEU A 41 -2.23 1.18 -6.44
C LEU A 41 -2.37 -0.07 -7.31
N THR A 42 -1.52 -1.06 -7.04
CA THR A 42 -1.45 -2.29 -7.85
C THR A 42 -2.00 -3.54 -7.17
N GLY A 43 -2.41 -3.42 -5.90
CA GLY A 43 -2.69 -4.58 -5.05
C GLY A 43 -1.40 -5.32 -4.65
N HIS A 44 -0.22 -4.69 -4.78
CA HIS A 44 1.07 -5.28 -4.42
C HIS A 44 2.12 -4.25 -4.03
N ARG A 45 2.61 -4.30 -2.79
CA ARG A 45 3.52 -3.31 -2.19
C ARG A 45 4.81 -3.11 -2.99
N ASP A 46 5.50 -4.18 -3.40
CA ASP A 46 6.75 -4.03 -4.16
C ASP A 46 6.53 -3.40 -5.55
N SER A 47 5.36 -3.64 -6.13
CA SER A 47 4.99 -3.07 -7.43
C SER A 47 4.64 -1.59 -7.26
N ASP A 48 3.97 -1.23 -6.17
CA ASP A 48 3.74 0.16 -5.79
C ASP A 48 5.05 0.90 -5.51
N PHE A 49 5.97 0.28 -4.77
CA PHE A 49 7.30 0.86 -4.51
C PHE A 49 8.06 1.09 -5.81
N THR A 50 7.97 0.15 -6.75
CA THR A 50 8.58 0.31 -8.08
C THR A 50 7.95 1.46 -8.87
N ARG A 51 6.63 1.66 -8.78
CA ARG A 51 5.96 2.84 -9.37
C ARG A 51 6.40 4.13 -8.69
N ALA A 52 6.48 4.15 -7.37
CA ALA A 52 6.91 5.32 -6.60
C ALA A 52 8.35 5.72 -6.92
N PHE A 53 9.28 4.75 -7.03
CA PHE A 53 10.65 5.03 -7.47
C PHE A 53 10.70 5.62 -8.89
N ARG A 54 9.88 5.10 -9.81
CA ARG A 54 9.80 5.64 -11.17
C ARG A 54 9.26 7.07 -11.19
N GLU A 55 8.19 7.35 -10.46
CA GLU A 55 7.54 8.66 -10.42
C GLU A 55 8.40 9.71 -9.69
N SER A 56 9.12 9.29 -8.65
CA SER A 56 9.96 10.17 -7.85
C SER A 56 11.26 10.58 -8.55
N GLY A 57 11.72 9.79 -9.53
CA GLY A 57 13.04 9.92 -10.11
C GLY A 57 14.17 9.55 -9.15
N ILE A 58 13.87 8.85 -8.04
CA ILE A 58 14.86 8.42 -7.04
C ILE A 58 15.40 7.04 -7.44
N SER A 59 16.73 6.87 -7.45
CA SER A 59 17.33 5.56 -7.61
C SER A 59 17.16 4.71 -6.36
N LYS A 60 16.91 3.40 -6.54
CA LYS A 60 16.86 2.44 -5.42
C LYS A 60 18.18 2.39 -4.63
N THR A 61 19.32 2.65 -5.28
CA THR A 61 20.63 2.68 -4.63
C THR A 61 20.80 3.87 -3.69
N ASP A 62 20.12 4.98 -3.97
CA ASP A 62 20.25 6.21 -3.19
C ASP A 62 19.29 6.19 -2.00
N ALA A 63 18.21 5.41 -2.10
CA ALA A 63 17.19 5.24 -1.07
C ALA A 63 17.50 4.10 -0.07
N ILE A 64 18.75 3.65 0.05
CA ILE A 64 19.12 2.63 1.04
C ILE A 64 18.83 3.16 2.45
N GLY A 65 18.11 2.37 3.26
CA GLY A 65 17.66 2.75 4.60
C GLY A 65 16.36 3.55 4.65
N TYR A 66 15.69 3.70 3.50
CA TYR A 66 14.36 4.29 3.39
C TYR A 66 13.32 3.24 2.95
N THR A 67 12.05 3.53 3.25
CA THR A 67 10.91 2.71 2.85
C THR A 67 9.78 3.61 2.38
N TRP A 68 9.13 3.21 1.30
CA TRP A 68 7.93 3.88 0.82
C TRP A 68 6.76 3.57 1.75
N HIS A 69 6.19 4.61 2.33
CA HIS A 69 5.00 4.58 3.16
C HIS A 69 3.77 4.90 2.32
N HIS A 70 2.70 4.12 2.50
CA HIS A 70 1.39 4.35 1.90
C HIS A 70 0.58 5.29 2.81
N VAL A 71 0.38 6.55 2.40
CA VAL A 71 -0.50 7.49 3.15
C VAL A 71 -1.94 6.97 3.11
N ALA A 72 -2.72 7.21 4.16
CA ALA A 72 -4.11 6.73 4.26
C ALA A 72 -5.11 7.60 3.47
N ASP A 73 -4.86 7.79 2.17
CA ASP A 73 -5.60 8.68 1.26
C ASP A 73 -6.10 8.00 -0.01
N PHE A 74 -6.39 6.68 0.05
CA PHE A 74 -6.84 5.91 -1.11
C PHE A 74 -8.11 6.50 -1.74
N ASN A 75 -8.07 6.79 -3.05
CA ASN A 75 -9.24 7.14 -3.84
C ASN A 75 -9.71 5.91 -4.66
N PRO A 76 -10.88 5.32 -4.36
CA PRO A 76 -11.38 4.15 -5.07
C PRO A 76 -11.82 4.41 -6.52
N GLU A 77 -12.12 5.66 -6.89
CA GLU A 77 -12.54 6.02 -8.26
C GLU A 77 -11.34 6.02 -9.22
N THR A 78 -10.20 6.54 -8.77
CA THR A 78 -8.98 6.66 -9.60
C THR A 78 -7.94 5.60 -9.29
N GLY A 79 -8.04 4.95 -8.13
CA GLY A 79 -7.05 4.01 -7.60
C GLY A 79 -5.82 4.68 -7.02
N GLU A 80 -5.81 6.00 -6.90
CA GLU A 80 -4.64 6.77 -6.50
C GLU A 80 -4.43 6.77 -4.98
N SER A 81 -3.17 6.89 -4.58
CA SER A 81 -2.74 7.21 -3.22
C SER A 81 -1.38 7.91 -3.23
N THR A 82 -1.10 8.68 -2.18
CA THR A 82 0.19 9.28 -1.91
C THR A 82 1.18 8.29 -1.27
N MET A 83 2.39 8.25 -1.81
CA MET A 83 3.54 7.51 -1.29
C MET A 83 4.58 8.48 -0.75
N GLN A 84 5.13 8.20 0.44
CA GLN A 84 6.16 9.00 1.09
C GLN A 84 7.41 8.16 1.37
N LEU A 85 8.57 8.56 0.88
CA LEU A 85 9.83 7.90 1.15
C LEU A 85 10.42 8.43 2.46
N ILE A 86 10.38 7.61 3.50
CA ILE A 86 10.73 7.95 4.88
C ILE A 86 11.81 6.98 5.39
N ARG A 87 12.66 7.40 6.33
CA ARG A 87 13.62 6.47 6.97
C ARG A 87 12.90 5.22 7.50
N THR A 88 13.48 4.05 7.24
CA THR A 88 12.86 2.75 7.60
C THR A 88 12.60 2.65 9.10
N THR A 89 13.52 3.13 9.94
CA THR A 89 13.36 3.14 11.40
C THR A 89 12.16 3.97 11.83
N THR A 90 11.97 5.15 11.24
CA THR A 90 10.84 6.05 11.52
C THR A 90 9.51 5.44 11.09
N HIS A 91 9.48 4.77 9.93
CA HIS A 91 8.32 4.00 9.49
C HIS A 91 8.01 2.83 10.43
N GLN A 92 9.01 2.08 10.87
CA GLN A 92 8.81 0.95 11.79
C GLN A 92 8.30 1.39 13.16
N ASN A 93 8.81 2.52 13.69
CA ASN A 93 8.37 3.08 14.96
C ASN A 93 6.90 3.58 14.94
N SER A 94 6.31 3.74 13.75
CA SER A 94 4.91 4.15 13.61
C SER A 94 3.94 2.96 13.55
N LEU A 95 4.44 1.72 13.50
CA LEU A 95 3.63 0.50 13.48
C LEU A 95 3.01 0.20 14.86
N PRO A 96 1.82 -0.43 14.91
CA PRO A 96 0.97 -0.80 13.79
C PRO A 96 0.25 0.42 13.20
N HIS A 97 0.18 0.49 11.87
CA HIS A 97 -0.60 1.51 11.16
C HIS A 97 -1.31 0.90 9.95
N LYS A 98 -2.32 1.62 9.45
CA LYS A 98 -3.03 1.27 8.21
C LYS A 98 -2.93 2.42 7.22
N GLY A 99 -2.27 2.14 6.09
CA GLY A 99 -2.17 3.05 4.96
C GLY A 99 -3.20 2.75 3.87
N SER A 100 -3.08 3.39 2.72
CA SER A 100 -3.96 3.17 1.56
C SER A 100 -3.98 1.74 1.04
N ALA A 101 -2.90 0.97 1.21
CA ALA A 101 -2.91 -0.47 0.94
C ALA A 101 -3.98 -1.21 1.78
N GLY A 102 -4.16 -0.80 3.04
CA GLY A 102 -5.22 -1.33 3.90
C GLY A 102 -6.61 -0.83 3.51
N GLN A 103 -6.74 0.44 3.11
CA GLN A 103 -8.02 0.99 2.64
C GLN A 103 -8.48 0.31 1.34
N PHE A 104 -7.55 0.02 0.41
CA PHE A 104 -7.83 -0.79 -0.78
C PHE A 104 -8.32 -2.18 -0.39
N ALA A 105 -7.64 -2.83 0.56
CA ALA A 105 -7.99 -4.17 1.03
C ALA A 105 -9.42 -4.20 1.59
N ASP A 106 -9.79 -3.23 2.42
CA ASP A 106 -11.14 -3.10 2.96
C ASP A 106 -12.16 -2.86 1.86
N TYR A 107 -11.91 -1.89 0.98
CA TYR A 107 -12.85 -1.49 -0.07
C TYR A 107 -13.21 -2.65 -1.00
N PHE A 108 -12.22 -3.48 -1.34
CA PHE A 108 -12.44 -4.64 -2.21
C PHE A 108 -12.72 -5.94 -1.47
N GLY A 109 -12.63 -5.96 -0.13
CA GLY A 109 -12.78 -7.17 0.69
C GLY A 109 -11.73 -8.23 0.39
N VAL A 110 -10.47 -7.84 0.20
CA VAL A 110 -9.35 -8.73 -0.18
C VAL A 110 -8.12 -8.47 0.67
N GLU A 111 -7.27 -9.48 0.83
CA GLU A 111 -5.94 -9.30 1.43
C GLU A 111 -4.99 -8.59 0.45
N TYR A 112 -4.35 -7.49 0.86
CA TYR A 112 -3.33 -6.82 0.03
C TYR A 112 -2.12 -7.74 -0.20
N ASP A 113 -1.42 -7.58 -1.33
CA ASP A 113 -0.38 -8.50 -1.86
C ASP A 113 -0.87 -9.87 -2.35
N SER A 114 -2.15 -10.21 -2.16
CA SER A 114 -2.74 -11.45 -2.68
C SER A 114 -2.93 -11.42 -4.21
N TYR A 115 -3.10 -12.58 -4.84
CA TYR A 115 -3.48 -12.64 -6.25
C TYR A 115 -4.82 -11.95 -6.51
N GLU A 116 -5.76 -12.03 -5.57
CA GLU A 116 -7.09 -11.40 -5.66
C GLU A 116 -6.98 -9.87 -5.67
N ALA A 117 -6.16 -9.28 -4.80
CA ALA A 117 -5.89 -7.83 -4.82
C ALA A 117 -5.28 -7.38 -6.16
N LYS A 118 -4.35 -8.17 -6.70
CA LYS A 118 -3.77 -7.92 -8.03
C LYS A 118 -4.82 -8.05 -9.15
N MET A 119 -5.77 -8.98 -9.02
CA MET A 119 -6.88 -9.10 -9.97
C MET A 119 -7.84 -7.93 -9.87
N LYS A 120 -8.17 -7.45 -8.66
CA LYS A 120 -9.00 -6.25 -8.47
C LYS A 120 -8.40 -5.02 -9.13
N ALA A 121 -7.11 -4.77 -8.93
CA ALA A 121 -6.43 -3.68 -9.63
C ALA A 121 -6.38 -3.89 -11.17
N PHE A 122 -6.33 -5.14 -11.67
CA PHE A 122 -6.42 -5.42 -13.11
C PHE A 122 -7.83 -5.17 -13.67
N GLU A 123 -8.88 -5.56 -12.95
CA GLU A 123 -10.28 -5.32 -13.31
C GLU A 123 -10.58 -3.81 -13.45
N GLN A 124 -9.92 -2.98 -12.62
CA GLN A 124 -9.99 -1.52 -12.72
C GLN A 124 -9.10 -0.90 -13.81
N GLY A 125 -8.30 -1.70 -14.51
CA GLY A 125 -7.35 -1.21 -15.53
C GLY A 125 -6.08 -0.56 -14.95
N TRP A 126 -5.84 -0.66 -13.64
CA TRP A 126 -4.71 -0.01 -12.97
C TRP A 126 -3.39 -0.75 -13.13
N ARG A 127 -3.40 -1.98 -13.63
CA ARG A 127 -2.22 -2.80 -13.87
C ARG A 127 -2.46 -3.81 -14.97
N GLU A 128 -1.38 -4.39 -15.49
CA GLU A 128 -1.44 -5.56 -16.36
C GLU A 128 -1.87 -6.82 -15.61
N LYS A 129 -2.41 -7.78 -16.39
CA LYS A 129 -2.93 -9.05 -15.88
C LYS A 129 -1.87 -9.78 -15.06
N PRO A 130 -2.14 -10.10 -13.77
CA PRO A 130 -1.18 -10.82 -12.96
C PRO A 130 -1.03 -12.27 -13.45
N ARG A 131 0.19 -12.78 -13.42
CA ARG A 131 0.45 -14.21 -13.66
C ARG A 131 0.09 -14.99 -12.40
N GLN A 132 -0.66 -16.09 -12.54
CA GLN A 132 -0.80 -17.05 -11.45
C GLN A 132 0.52 -17.80 -11.27
N THR A 133 1.17 -17.61 -10.11
CA THR A 133 2.26 -18.49 -9.70
C THR A 133 1.65 -19.84 -9.33
N LYS A 134 2.05 -20.91 -10.04
CA LYS A 134 1.66 -22.28 -9.68
C LYS A 134 2.18 -22.55 -8.26
N LYS A 135 1.28 -22.81 -7.30
CA LYS A 135 1.68 -23.33 -5.98
C LYS A 135 2.53 -24.59 -6.22
N LYS A 136 3.78 -24.62 -5.76
CA LYS A 136 4.53 -25.88 -5.68
C LYS A 136 3.71 -26.83 -4.82
N LYS A 137 3.22 -27.94 -5.40
CA LYS A 137 2.68 -29.05 -4.63
C LYS A 137 3.77 -29.46 -3.64
N LYS A 138 3.47 -29.38 -2.34
CA LYS A 138 4.32 -30.02 -1.32
C LYS A 138 4.18 -31.52 -1.56
N ASP A 139 5.21 -32.15 -2.11
CA ASP A 139 5.27 -33.61 -2.19
C ASP A 139 5.30 -34.16 -0.76
N CYS A 140 4.20 -34.79 -0.35
CA CYS A 140 4.17 -35.61 0.86
C CYS A 140 5.10 -36.81 0.63
N LYS A 141 6.29 -36.80 1.22
CA LYS A 141 7.08 -38.02 1.40
C LYS A 141 6.48 -38.81 2.57
N HIS A 142 5.64 -39.80 2.25
CA HIS A 142 5.42 -40.93 3.15
C HIS A 142 6.71 -41.75 3.15
N LYS A 143 7.26 -41.97 4.34
CA LYS A 143 8.35 -42.90 4.62
C LYS A 143 7.79 -44.04 5.44
#